data_AF-A0A373DB45-F1
#
_entry.id   AF-A0A373DB45-F1
#
_cell.length_a   1.000
_cell.length_b   1.000
_cell.length_c   1.000
_cell.angle_alpha   90.00
_cell.angle_beta   90.00
_cell.angle_gamma   90.00
#
_symmetry.space_group_name_H-M   'P 1'
#
loop_
_entity.id
_entity.type
_entity.pdbx_description
1 polymer ?
#
loop_
_entity_poly.entity_id
_entity_poly.type
_entity_poly.pdbx_seq_one_letter_code
_entity_poly.pdbx_strand_id
1 'polypeptide(L)'
;MRKTTCIKKYYSASITVEASIILSVVLLSLAAFIRYAYTVHDTVTGSMILEETLERARNNVNEKKTIDSFEQEGSQMGNPRLYLGAYELHLNLGALTAEGDATAGDWSLHIERADIHPETFLRQQDALKKIKDRIDD
;
A
#
# COMPACT_ATOMS: atom_id res chain seq x y z
N MET A 1 -3.03 59.85 -50.24
CA MET A 1 -3.31 58.62 -49.46
C MET A 1 -1.98 57.97 -49.09
N ARG A 2 -1.58 58.02 -47.81
CA ARG A 2 -0.32 57.41 -47.35
C ARG A 2 -0.71 56.18 -46.52
N LYS A 3 -0.45 54.97 -47.03
CA LYS A 3 -0.72 53.71 -46.31
C LYS A 3 0.32 53.58 -45.20
N THR A 4 -0.10 53.76 -43.96
CA THR A 4 0.70 53.44 -42.77
C THR A 4 0.68 51.93 -42.59
N THR A 5 1.76 51.27 -42.99
CA THR A 5 1.98 49.85 -42.70
C THR A 5 2.25 49.73 -41.20
N CYS A 6 1.29 49.22 -40.44
CA CYS A 6 1.42 48.99 -39.01
C CYS A 6 2.36 47.80 -38.79
N ILE A 7 3.63 48.07 -38.53
CA ILE A 7 4.63 47.04 -38.19
C ILE A 7 4.32 46.56 -36.77
N LYS A 8 3.80 45.33 -36.63
CA LYS A 8 3.64 44.65 -35.34
C LYS A 8 5.03 44.45 -34.72
N LYS A 9 5.35 45.24 -33.69
CA LYS A 9 6.54 45.03 -32.85
C LYS A 9 6.30 43.82 -31.97
N TYR A 10 6.89 42.68 -32.31
CA TYR A 10 7.06 41.57 -31.38
C TYR A 10 8.18 41.97 -30.40
N TYR A 11 7.80 42.31 -29.16
CA TYR A 11 8.77 42.63 -28.11
C TYR A 11 9.45 41.33 -27.66
N SER A 12 10.78 41.25 -27.73
CA SER A 12 11.57 40.09 -27.30
C SER A 12 11.33 39.68 -25.84
N ALA A 13 10.82 40.60 -25.00
CA ALA A 13 10.40 40.30 -23.63
C ALA A 13 9.16 39.40 -23.55
N SER A 14 8.29 39.36 -24.58
CA SER A 14 7.09 38.51 -24.62
C SER A 14 7.44 37.02 -24.63
N ILE A 15 8.51 36.65 -25.36
CA ILE A 15 8.94 35.24 -25.49
C ILE A 15 9.39 34.67 -24.14
N THR A 16 10.07 35.48 -23.32
CA THR A 16 10.52 35.06 -21.98
C THR A 16 9.35 34.88 -21.01
N VAL A 17 8.30 35.70 -21.13
CA VAL A 17 7.09 35.60 -20.30
C VAL A 17 6.26 34.38 -20.71
N GLU A 18 6.12 34.10 -22.00
CA GLU A 18 5.43 32.90 -22.49
C GLU A 18 6.19 31.63 -22.07
N ALA A 19 7.53 31.63 -22.19
CA ALA A 19 8.36 30.52 -21.76
C ALA A 19 8.31 30.27 -20.24
N SER A 20 8.22 31.33 -19.41
CA SER A 20 8.14 31.18 -17.96
C SER A 20 6.80 30.61 -17.50
N ILE A 21 5.70 30.96 -18.17
CA ILE A 21 4.38 30.37 -17.92
C ILE A 21 4.39 28.88 -18.26
N ILE A 22 4.93 28.51 -19.42
CA ILE A 22 5.06 27.09 -19.84
C ILE A 22 5.92 26.32 -18.82
N LEU A 23 7.07 26.89 -18.43
CA LEU A 23 7.95 26.28 -17.44
C LEU A 23 7.26 26.09 -16.08
N SER A 24 6.47 27.08 -15.64
CA SER A 24 5.70 26.97 -14.39
C SER A 24 4.70 25.83 -14.43
N VAL A 25 3.95 25.67 -15.53
CA VAL A 25 3.01 24.56 -15.71
C VAL A 25 3.75 23.22 -15.69
N VAL A 26 4.90 23.13 -16.36
CA VAL A 26 5.73 21.92 -16.36
C VAL A 26 6.20 21.57 -14.95
N LEU A 27 6.73 22.54 -14.20
CA LEU A 27 7.18 22.31 -12.82
C LEU A 27 6.04 21.89 -11.89
N LEU A 28 4.86 22.50 -12.02
CA LEU A 28 3.68 22.10 -11.23
C LEU A 28 3.22 20.69 -11.58
N SER A 29 3.23 20.33 -12.87
CA SER A 29 2.90 18.96 -13.29
C SER A 29 3.88 17.94 -12.73
N LEU A 30 5.19 18.23 -12.76
CA LEU A 30 6.23 17.36 -12.19
C LEU A 30 6.05 17.20 -10.67
N ALA A 31 5.76 18.29 -9.96
CA ALA A 31 5.48 18.23 -8.52
C ALA A 31 4.24 17.36 -8.21
N ALA A 32 3.19 17.46 -9.03
CA ALA A 32 2.01 16.61 -8.90
C ALA A 32 2.34 15.12 -9.16
N PHE A 33 3.15 14.83 -10.18
CA PHE A 33 3.61 13.47 -10.48
C PHE A 33 4.42 12.86 -9.34
N ILE A 34 5.36 13.64 -8.77
CA ILE A 34 6.19 13.18 -7.66
C ILE A 34 5.32 12.83 -6.44
N ARG A 35 4.37 13.69 -6.09
CA ARG A 35 3.42 13.42 -4.99
C ARG A 35 2.59 12.17 -5.25
N TYR A 36 2.08 12.02 -6.47
CA TYR A 36 1.31 10.84 -6.85
C TYR A 36 2.15 9.56 -6.75
N ALA A 37 3.39 9.57 -7.25
CA ALA A 37 4.28 8.42 -7.18
C ALA A 37 4.56 7.99 -5.73
N TYR A 38 4.84 8.94 -4.83
CA TYR A 38 5.04 8.63 -3.41
C TYR A 38 3.77 8.16 -2.71
N THR A 39 2.61 8.74 -3.05
CA THR A 39 1.33 8.27 -2.53
C THR A 39 1.10 6.81 -2.92
N VAL A 40 1.24 6.48 -4.21
CA VAL A 40 1.06 5.11 -4.70
C VAL A 40 2.06 4.16 -4.04
N HIS A 41 3.33 4.52 -3.97
CA HIS A 41 4.35 3.72 -3.29
C HIS A 41 3.98 3.41 -1.82
N ASP A 42 3.59 4.44 -1.07
CA ASP A 42 3.24 4.32 0.34
C ASP A 42 1.96 3.47 0.54
N THR A 43 0.97 3.59 -0.37
CA THR A 43 -0.23 2.73 -0.32
C THR A 43 0.09 1.27 -0.61
N VAL A 44 0.85 0.97 -1.67
CA VAL A 44 1.18 -0.42 -2.05
C VAL A 44 2.06 -1.08 -0.98
N THR A 45 3.04 -0.35 -0.46
CA THR A 45 3.90 -0.84 0.63
C THR A 45 3.09 -1.07 1.91
N GLY A 46 2.13 -0.19 2.21
CA GLY A 46 1.22 -0.36 3.34
C GLY A 46 0.32 -1.57 3.23
N SER A 47 -0.31 -1.79 2.07
CA SER A 47 -1.11 -2.99 1.83
C SER A 47 -0.28 -4.26 2.01
N MET A 48 0.94 -4.29 1.46
CA MET A 48 1.82 -5.44 1.56
C MET A 48 2.21 -5.76 3.01
N ILE A 49 2.55 -4.73 3.80
CA ILE A 49 2.87 -4.90 5.22
C ILE A 49 1.64 -5.39 6.01
N LEU A 50 0.44 -4.87 5.71
CA LEU A 50 -0.79 -5.34 6.34
C LEU A 50 -1.04 -6.83 6.04
N GLU A 51 -0.93 -7.23 4.78
CA GLU A 51 -1.12 -8.63 4.38
C GLU A 51 -0.06 -9.55 5.00
N GLU A 52 1.20 -9.14 5.03
CA GLU A 52 2.28 -9.92 5.62
C GLU A 52 2.11 -10.07 7.13
N THR A 53 1.74 -9.00 7.83
CA THR A 53 1.54 -9.02 9.30
C THR A 53 0.29 -9.82 9.68
N LEU A 54 -0.78 -9.73 8.90
CA LEU A 54 -1.98 -10.55 9.05
C LEU A 54 -1.68 -12.04 8.83
N GLU A 55 -0.93 -12.38 7.77
CA GLU A 55 -0.56 -13.77 7.49
C GLU A 55 0.42 -14.33 8.54
N ARG A 56 1.36 -13.51 9.02
CA ARG A 56 2.24 -13.86 10.14
C ARG A 56 1.41 -14.10 11.40
N ALA A 57 0.53 -13.19 11.80
CA ALA A 57 -0.33 -13.34 12.98
C ALA A 57 -1.21 -14.60 12.88
N ARG A 58 -1.73 -14.92 11.68
CA ARG A 58 -2.53 -16.11 11.40
C ARG A 58 -1.73 -17.42 11.48
N ASN A 59 -0.53 -17.47 10.90
CA ASN A 59 0.29 -18.69 10.85
C ASN A 59 1.15 -18.91 12.11
N ASN A 60 0.88 -18.19 13.21
CA ASN A 60 1.63 -18.30 14.46
C ASN A 60 1.26 -19.55 15.28
N VAL A 61 1.55 -20.72 14.71
CA VAL A 61 1.35 -22.03 15.36
C VAL A 61 2.38 -22.28 16.49
N ASN A 62 3.47 -21.49 16.59
CA ASN A 62 4.61 -21.80 17.48
C ASN A 62 5.03 -20.71 18.48
N GLU A 63 4.75 -19.42 18.27
CA GLU A 63 5.16 -18.38 19.22
C GLU A 63 3.93 -17.82 19.94
N LYS A 64 3.94 -17.83 21.27
CA LYS A 64 2.97 -17.16 22.16
C LYS A 64 3.07 -15.62 22.06
N LYS A 65 3.22 -15.07 20.85
CA LYS A 65 3.24 -13.63 20.64
C LYS A 65 1.80 -13.12 20.65
N THR A 66 1.52 -12.16 21.53
CA THR A 66 0.26 -11.44 21.58
C THR A 66 0.07 -10.64 20.28
N ILE A 67 -1.17 -10.50 19.83
CA ILE A 67 -1.55 -9.74 18.61
C ILE A 67 -0.92 -8.32 18.62
N ASP A 68 -0.90 -7.66 19.79
CA ASP A 68 -0.26 -6.35 20.02
C ASP A 68 1.20 -6.28 19.55
N SER A 69 1.94 -7.39 19.62
CA SER A 69 3.35 -7.43 19.18
C SER A 69 3.48 -7.43 17.66
N PHE A 70 2.53 -8.04 16.94
CA PHE A 70 2.47 -8.01 15.48
C PHE A 70 2.00 -6.66 14.97
N GLU A 71 1.05 -6.02 15.67
CA GLU A 71 0.64 -4.65 15.38
C GLU A 71 1.79 -3.66 15.53
N GLN A 72 2.55 -3.79 16.63
CA GLN A 72 3.69 -2.92 16.90
C GLN A 72 4.86 -3.18 15.93
N GLU A 73 5.12 -4.43 15.56
CA GLU A 73 6.12 -4.79 14.54
C GLU A 73 5.70 -4.26 13.16
N GLY A 74 4.43 -4.46 12.77
CA GLY A 74 3.86 -3.97 11.51
C GLY A 74 3.84 -2.44 11.41
N SER A 75 3.48 -1.76 12.50
CA SER A 75 3.49 -0.29 12.57
C SER A 75 4.92 0.26 12.49
N GLN A 76 5.91 -0.42 13.06
CA GLN A 76 7.32 -0.05 12.93
C GLN A 76 7.86 -0.31 11.52
N MET A 77 7.51 -1.43 10.89
CA MET A 77 7.91 -1.73 9.50
C MET A 77 7.34 -0.72 8.51
N GLY A 78 6.13 -0.22 8.77
CA GLY A 78 5.48 0.76 7.93
C GLY A 78 5.96 2.20 8.13
N ASN A 79 6.81 2.48 9.13
CA ASN A 79 7.28 3.82 9.48
C ASN A 79 8.82 3.95 9.44
N PRO A 80 9.38 5.09 9.02
CA PRO A 80 8.70 6.30 8.54
C PRO A 80 8.27 6.20 7.06
N ARG A 81 7.18 6.89 6.72
CA ARG A 81 6.70 7.04 5.33
C ARG A 81 7.09 8.37 4.71
N LEU A 82 7.10 8.40 3.39
CA LEU A 82 7.55 9.57 2.63
C LEU A 82 6.43 10.61 2.45
N TYR A 83 5.17 10.17 2.38
CA TYR A 83 4.04 11.05 2.08
C TYR A 83 2.83 10.84 3.00
N LEU A 84 2.42 9.60 3.29
CA LEU A 84 1.15 9.30 3.98
C LEU A 84 1.17 9.40 5.52
N GLY A 85 2.10 10.14 6.12
CA GLY A 85 2.13 10.34 7.57
C GLY A 85 2.42 9.06 8.37
N ALA A 86 1.98 9.02 9.64
CA ALA A 86 2.20 7.87 10.50
C ALA A 86 1.31 6.69 10.08
N TYR A 87 1.92 5.51 9.99
CA TYR A 87 1.23 4.26 9.73
C TYR A 87 0.78 3.60 11.02
N GLU A 88 -0.52 3.32 11.12
CA GLU A 88 -1.13 2.57 12.22
C GLU A 88 -1.75 1.30 11.66
N LEU A 89 -1.54 0.18 12.36
CA LEU A 89 -1.98 -1.14 11.96
C LEU A 89 -2.66 -1.84 13.12
N HIS A 90 -3.87 -2.32 12.87
CA HIS A 90 -4.70 -3.06 13.82
C HIS A 90 -5.09 -4.41 13.23
N LEU A 91 -5.07 -5.45 14.06
CA LEU A 91 -5.35 -6.82 13.69
C LEU A 91 -6.40 -7.37 14.65
N ASN A 92 -7.46 -7.94 14.11
CA ASN A 92 -8.50 -8.61 14.88
C ASN A 92 -8.60 -10.07 14.42
N LEU A 93 -8.01 -10.99 15.20
CA LEU A 93 -8.10 -12.42 14.94
C LEU A 93 -9.27 -13.03 15.74
N GLY A 94 -10.35 -13.34 15.04
CA GLY A 94 -11.43 -14.17 15.53
C GLY A 94 -11.14 -15.67 15.37
N ALA A 95 -12.01 -16.53 15.91
CA ALA A 95 -11.85 -17.98 15.86
C ALA A 95 -12.04 -18.58 14.44
N LEU A 96 -12.66 -17.84 13.52
CA LEU A 96 -12.98 -18.30 12.16
C LEU A 96 -12.73 -17.21 11.09
N THR A 97 -12.25 -16.04 11.49
CA THR A 97 -12.09 -14.86 10.62
C THR A 97 -10.89 -14.07 11.10
N ALA A 98 -10.02 -13.68 10.18
CA ALA A 98 -8.90 -12.79 10.44
C ALA A 98 -9.15 -11.46 9.72
N GLU A 99 -9.20 -10.38 10.49
CA GLU A 99 -9.49 -9.03 10.04
C GLU A 99 -8.26 -8.16 10.30
N GLY A 100 -7.95 -7.27 9.37
CA GLY A 100 -6.82 -6.37 9.46
C GLY A 100 -7.15 -4.99 8.92
N ASP A 101 -6.82 -3.97 9.70
CA ASP A 101 -7.01 -2.57 9.38
C ASP A 101 -5.65 -1.87 9.33
N ALA A 102 -5.44 -1.07 8.29
CA ALA A 102 -4.28 -0.22 8.19
C ALA A 102 -4.68 1.20 7.80
N THR A 103 -4.11 2.19 8.47
CA THR A 103 -4.35 3.60 8.16
C THR A 103 -3.03 4.37 8.06
N ALA A 104 -3.01 5.35 7.16
CA ALA A 104 -1.91 6.29 6.99
C ALA A 104 -2.45 7.60 6.40
N GLY A 105 -2.57 8.64 7.23
CA GLY A 105 -3.12 9.94 6.79
C GLY A 105 -4.53 9.80 6.20
N ASP A 106 -4.69 10.18 4.94
CA ASP A 106 -5.98 10.09 4.21
C ASP A 106 -6.27 8.69 3.64
N TRP A 107 -5.36 7.73 3.79
CA TRP A 107 -5.51 6.37 3.27
C TRP A 107 -5.88 5.38 4.37
N SER A 108 -6.84 4.51 4.10
CA SER A 108 -7.23 3.40 4.95
C SER A 108 -7.48 2.15 4.11
N LEU A 109 -7.07 0.99 4.60
CA LEU A 109 -7.33 -0.30 4.00
C LEU A 109 -7.85 -1.27 5.05
N HIS A 110 -8.94 -1.95 4.69
CA HIS A 110 -9.57 -2.97 5.49
C HIS A 110 -9.54 -4.30 4.73
N ILE A 111 -9.07 -5.36 5.37
CA ILE A 111 -9.00 -6.70 4.80
C ILE A 111 -9.68 -7.67 5.77
N GLU A 112 -10.69 -8.38 5.27
CA GLU A 112 -11.32 -9.50 5.96
C GLU A 112 -10.97 -10.80 5.23
N ARG A 113 -10.49 -11.80 5.97
CA ARG A 113 -10.20 -13.13 5.43
C ARG A 113 -10.91 -14.20 6.25
N ALA A 114 -11.72 -15.02 5.57
CA ALA A 114 -12.32 -16.21 6.18
C ALA A 114 -11.23 -17.25 6.49
N ASP A 115 -11.29 -17.84 7.68
CA ASP A 115 -10.33 -18.83 8.17
C ASP A 115 -10.60 -20.22 7.57
N ILE A 116 -10.38 -20.36 6.27
CA ILE A 116 -10.39 -21.66 5.60
C ILE A 116 -8.95 -21.99 5.23
N HIS A 117 -8.37 -22.97 5.93
CA HIS A 117 -7.06 -23.56 5.63
C HIS A 117 -7.25 -24.88 4.85
N PRO A 118 -7.49 -24.84 3.52
CA PRO A 118 -7.65 -26.06 2.74
C PRO A 118 -6.40 -26.95 2.83
N GLU A 119 -5.20 -26.38 2.96
CA GLU A 119 -3.96 -27.12 3.18
C GLU A 119 -3.94 -27.93 4.48
N THR A 120 -4.52 -27.41 5.56
CA THR A 120 -4.58 -28.12 6.86
C THR A 120 -5.55 -29.29 6.78
N PHE A 121 -6.68 -29.12 6.10
CA PHE A 121 -7.63 -30.19 5.83
C PHE A 121 -7.01 -31.30 4.95
N LEU A 122 -6.27 -30.92 3.90
CA LEU A 122 -5.56 -31.88 3.05
C LEU A 122 -4.48 -32.64 3.83
N ARG A 123 -3.73 -31.95 4.69
CA ARG A 123 -2.73 -32.59 5.58
C ARG A 123 -3.38 -33.56 6.57
N GLN A 124 -4.54 -33.23 7.12
CA GLN A 124 -5.29 -34.14 7.99
C GLN A 124 -5.79 -35.37 7.24
N GLN A 125 -6.31 -35.20 6.01
CA GLN A 125 -6.71 -36.33 5.17
C GLN A 125 -5.54 -37.25 4.82
N ASP A 126 -4.39 -36.69 4.43
CA ASP A 126 -3.19 -37.47 4.14
C ASP A 126 -2.67 -38.20 5.39
N ALA A 127 -2.69 -37.55 6.55
CA ALA A 127 -2.33 -38.18 7.82
C ALA A 127 -3.28 -39.34 8.17
N LEU A 128 -4.59 -39.14 8.02
CA LEU A 128 -5.60 -40.17 8.25
C LEU A 128 -5.45 -41.34 7.28
N LYS A 129 -5.16 -41.06 6.00
CA LYS A 129 -4.91 -42.08 4.98
C LYS A 129 -3.66 -42.91 5.32
N LYS A 130 -2.58 -42.26 5.76
CA LYS A 130 -1.33 -42.91 6.17
C LYS A 130 -1.44 -43.71 7.47
N ILE A 131 -2.40 -43.37 8.34
CA ILE A 131 -2.73 -44.16 9.53
C ILE A 131 -3.55 -45.39 9.12
N LYS A 132 -4.55 -45.22 8.25
CA LYS A 132 -5.35 -46.32 7.72
C LYS A 132 -4.49 -47.36 7.00
N ASP A 133 -3.63 -46.93 6.08
CA ASP A 133 -2.75 -47.85 5.33
C ASP A 133 -1.83 -48.66 6.25
N ARG A 134 -1.52 -48.15 7.46
CA ARG A 134 -0.69 -48.83 8.46
C ARG A 134 -1.47 -49.79 9.38
N ILE A 135 -2.80 -49.76 9.32
CA ILE A 135 -3.71 -50.65 10.08
C ILE A 135 -4.17 -51.82 9.18
N ASP A 136 -4.21 -51.61 7.86
CA ASP A 136 -4.57 -52.61 6.86
C ASP A 136 -3.38 -53.51 6.43
N ASP A 137 -2.16 -53.21 6.88
CA ASP A 137 -0.93 -54.04 6.79
C ASP A 137 -0.72 -54.92 8.04
#